data_AF-A0AAN9R8M6-F1
#
_entry.id   AF-A0AAN9R8M6-F1
#
_cell.length_a   1.000
_cell.length_b   1.000
_cell.length_c   1.000
_cell.angle_alpha   90.00
_cell.angle_beta   90.00
_cell.angle_gamma   90.00
#
_symmetry.space_group_name_H-M   'P 1'
#
loop_
_entity.id
_entity.type
_entity.pdbx_description
1 polymer ?
#
loop_
_entity_poly.entity_id
_entity_poly.type
_entity_poly.pdbx_seq_one_letter_code
_entity_poly.pdbx_strand_id
1 'polypeptide(L)'
;MSPFKLVKLPFRYISVKERFSNVMASDVLELFYQGVGLNTIGSVYKPSLGSKPKISRSPTGKAILLWVVSSLGMDMDKLKRTHKVLHVETFNSEKKQSGIAIRKEINNKVHMHWEGATEIILTKKQRT
;
A
#
# COMPACT_ATOMS: atom_id res chain seq x y z
N MET A 1 -21.99 13.24 -3.76
CA MET A 1 -20.56 12.95 -3.49
C MET A 1 -19.81 13.05 -4.80
N SER A 2 -18.88 13.99 -4.95
CA SER A 2 -18.09 14.18 -6.17
C SER A 2 -17.00 13.10 -6.29
N PRO A 3 -16.75 12.49 -7.47
CA PRO A 3 -15.66 11.54 -7.63
C PRO A 3 -14.31 12.27 -7.57
N PHE A 4 -13.47 11.89 -6.60
CA PHE A 4 -12.10 12.36 -6.53
C PHE A 4 -11.32 11.84 -7.75
N LYS A 5 -10.80 12.74 -8.58
CA LYS A 5 -9.80 12.43 -9.62
C LYS A 5 -8.41 12.56 -9.00
N LEU A 6 -7.62 11.49 -9.08
CA LEU A 6 -6.20 11.53 -8.74
C LEU A 6 -5.48 12.47 -9.71
N VAL A 7 -4.93 13.58 -9.20
CA VAL A 7 -4.06 14.47 -9.94
C VAL A 7 -2.63 14.16 -9.51
N LYS A 8 -1.84 13.67 -10.48
CA LYS A 8 -0.39 13.42 -10.51
C LYS A 8 0.35 13.42 -9.15
N LEU A 9 0.80 12.25 -8.73
CA LEU A 9 1.85 12.10 -7.73
C LEU A 9 3.21 12.52 -8.35
N PRO A 10 4.12 13.16 -7.60
CA PRO A 10 5.42 13.60 -8.10
C PRO A 10 6.39 12.41 -8.14
N PHE A 11 6.14 11.47 -9.04
CA PHE A 11 7.19 10.64 -9.59
C PHE A 11 7.56 11.26 -10.94
N ARG A 12 8.87 11.48 -11.11
CA ARG A 12 9.56 11.95 -12.33
C ARG A 12 8.78 11.58 -13.59
N TYR A 13 8.56 12.56 -14.47
CA TYR A 13 7.77 12.47 -15.70
C TYR A 13 8.02 11.15 -16.45
N ILE A 14 7.10 10.19 -16.32
CA ILE A 14 7.03 8.98 -17.14
C ILE A 14 5.64 9.00 -17.76
N SER A 15 5.62 9.06 -19.09
CA SER A 15 4.41 9.05 -19.92
C SER A 15 3.52 7.87 -19.52
N VAL A 16 2.23 8.14 -19.28
CA VAL A 16 1.20 7.21 -18.77
C VAL A 16 0.77 6.18 -19.84
N LYS A 17 1.70 5.69 -20.66
CA LYS A 17 1.44 4.74 -21.74
C LYS A 17 2.32 3.48 -21.70
N GLU A 18 3.39 3.47 -20.91
CA GLU A 18 4.23 2.28 -20.73
C GLU A 18 3.76 1.46 -19.54
N ARG A 19 3.72 0.13 -19.70
CA ARG A 19 3.48 -0.80 -18.59
C ARG A 19 4.61 -0.60 -17.59
N PHE A 20 4.33 0.05 -16.45
CA PHE A 20 5.27 0.29 -15.36
C PHE A 20 5.97 -0.99 -14.86
N SER A 21 5.37 -2.17 -15.10
CA SER A 21 5.98 -3.47 -14.84
C SER A 21 7.31 -3.70 -15.54
N ASN A 22 7.56 -3.04 -16.68
CA ASN A 22 8.76 -3.24 -17.49
C ASN A 22 9.90 -2.27 -17.11
N VAL A 23 9.63 -1.26 -16.29
CA VAL A 23 10.58 -0.18 -15.95
C VAL A 23 11.06 -0.29 -14.49
N MET A 24 10.28 -0.90 -13.60
CA MET A 24 10.61 -1.03 -12.19
C MET A 24 11.29 -2.37 -11.90
N ALA A 25 12.36 -2.34 -11.09
CA ALA A 25 12.96 -3.56 -10.56
C ALA A 25 11.91 -4.36 -9.75
N SER A 26 11.91 -5.68 -9.90
CA SER A 26 10.93 -6.58 -9.26
C SER A 26 10.82 -6.35 -7.75
N ASP A 27 11.95 -6.09 -7.09
CA ASP A 27 12.02 -5.91 -5.65
C ASP A 27 11.36 -4.60 -5.21
N VAL A 28 11.52 -3.52 -6.01
CA VAL A 28 10.86 -2.23 -5.74
C VAL A 28 9.35 -2.36 -5.93
N LEU A 29 8.94 -3.09 -6.97
CA LEU A 29 7.52 -3.35 -7.23
C LEU A 29 6.89 -4.20 -6.11
N GLU A 30 7.60 -5.22 -5.62
CA GLU A 30 7.17 -6.04 -4.50
C GLU A 30 7.02 -5.21 -3.21
N LEU A 31 8.00 -4.35 -2.89
CA LEU A 31 7.92 -3.44 -1.75
C LEU A 31 6.73 -2.49 -1.87
N PHE A 32 6.47 -1.96 -3.07
CA PHE A 32 5.32 -1.10 -3.31
C PHE A 32 3.98 -1.85 -3.13
N TYR A 33 3.90 -3.10 -3.62
CA TYR A 33 2.73 -3.95 -3.40
C TYR A 33 2.49 -4.25 -1.94
N GLN A 34 3.53 -4.55 -1.17
CA GLN A 34 3.42 -4.72 0.28
C GLN A 34 2.86 -3.45 0.94
N GLY A 35 3.47 -2.29 0.67
CA GLY A 35 3.06 -1.02 1.26
C GLY A 35 1.64 -0.59 0.88
N VAL A 36 1.17 -0.87 -0.34
CA VAL A 36 -0.19 -0.50 -0.76
C VAL A 36 -1.21 -1.58 -0.38
N GLY A 37 -0.90 -2.85 -0.59
CA GLY A 37 -1.81 -3.98 -0.49
C GLY A 37 -2.01 -4.50 0.93
N LEU A 38 -1.00 -4.35 1.81
CA LEU A 38 -1.03 -4.84 3.19
C LEU A 38 -1.14 -3.72 4.23
N ASN A 39 -0.95 -2.45 3.86
CA ASN A 39 -1.22 -1.30 4.73
C ASN A 39 -2.72 -1.02 4.83
N THR A 40 -3.43 -2.00 5.37
CA THR A 40 -4.85 -1.94 5.65
C THR A 40 -5.05 -1.44 7.08
N ILE A 41 -4.85 -0.13 7.29
CA ILE A 41 -5.70 0.56 8.26
C ILE A 41 -7.08 0.56 7.63
N GLY A 42 -7.80 -0.51 7.94
CA GLY A 42 -9.08 -0.82 7.36
C GLY A 42 -9.25 -2.32 7.15
N SER A 43 -9.76 -3.02 8.16
CA SER A 43 -10.17 -4.42 8.04
C SER A 43 -11.13 -4.61 6.85
N VAL A 44 -10.85 -5.61 6.01
CA VAL A 44 -11.84 -6.09 5.04
C VAL A 44 -12.86 -6.90 5.82
N TYR A 45 -13.96 -6.27 6.20
CA TYR A 45 -15.11 -6.98 6.76
C TYR A 45 -16.02 -7.42 5.60
N LYS A 46 -16.25 -8.73 5.50
CA LYS A 46 -17.21 -9.33 4.57
C LYS A 46 -18.36 -9.88 5.44
N PRO A 47 -19.44 -9.11 5.68
CA PRO A 47 -20.61 -9.65 6.36
C PRO A 47 -21.28 -10.62 5.40
N SER A 48 -21.17 -11.92 5.68
CA SER A 48 -21.89 -13.02 5.04
C SER A 48 -21.81 -13.11 3.50
N LEU A 49 -22.20 -14.28 2.99
CA LEU A 49 -22.16 -14.62 1.57
C LEU A 49 -23.16 -13.72 0.80
N GLY A 50 -22.66 -12.78 -0.01
CA GLY A 50 -23.50 -11.97 -0.92
C GLY A 50 -23.34 -10.45 -0.82
N SER A 51 -22.62 -9.91 0.17
CA SER A 51 -22.41 -8.46 0.31
C SER A 51 -21.14 -7.96 -0.40
N LYS A 52 -21.19 -6.71 -0.90
CA LYS A 52 -20.03 -6.04 -1.51
C LYS A 52 -18.92 -5.88 -0.46
N PRO A 53 -17.67 -6.27 -0.74
CA PRO A 53 -16.55 -6.10 0.19
C PRO A 53 -16.42 -4.64 0.61
N LYS A 54 -16.57 -4.36 1.92
CA LYS A 54 -16.44 -3.01 2.45
C LYS A 54 -14.98 -2.79 2.84
N ILE A 55 -14.21 -2.23 1.91
CA ILE A 55 -12.83 -1.80 2.19
C ILE A 55 -12.93 -0.58 3.12
N SER A 56 -12.48 -0.70 4.37
CA SER A 56 -12.45 0.40 5.34
C SER A 56 -11.21 1.28 5.18
N ARG A 57 -10.88 1.64 3.92
CA ARG A 57 -9.83 2.62 3.58
C ARG A 57 -10.43 3.99 3.29
N SER A 58 -9.62 5.03 3.47
CA SER A 58 -9.94 6.38 2.99
C SER A 58 -10.21 6.38 1.48
N PRO A 59 -10.95 7.37 0.93
CA PRO A 59 -11.16 7.50 -0.51
C PRO A 59 -9.85 7.48 -1.30
N THR A 60 -8.80 8.14 -0.79
CA THR A 60 -7.44 8.13 -1.35
C THR A 60 -6.85 6.72 -1.36
N GLY A 61 -6.90 6.02 -0.23
CA GLY A 61 -6.34 4.66 -0.13
C GLY A 61 -7.05 3.66 -1.04
N LYS A 62 -8.36 3.80 -1.24
CA LYS A 62 -9.12 2.98 -2.20
C LYS A 62 -8.68 3.24 -3.64
N ALA A 63 -8.52 4.51 -4.01
CA ALA A 63 -8.12 4.87 -5.37
C ALA A 63 -6.71 4.36 -5.70
N ILE A 64 -5.77 4.47 -4.76
CA ILE A 64 -4.41 3.92 -4.91
C ILE A 64 -4.46 2.40 -5.04
N LEU A 65 -5.19 1.70 -4.16
CA LEU A 65 -5.30 0.24 -4.23
C LEU A 65 -5.86 -0.24 -5.58
N LEU A 66 -6.96 0.38 -6.05
CA LEU A 66 -7.56 0.06 -7.34
C LEU A 66 -6.60 0.32 -8.49
N TRP A 67 -5.86 1.43 -8.46
CA TRP A 67 -4.87 1.73 -9.47
C TRP A 67 -3.76 0.69 -9.52
N VAL A 68 -3.22 0.26 -8.38
CA VAL A 68 -2.16 -0.74 -8.30
C VAL A 68 -2.64 -2.12 -8.80
N VAL A 69 -3.85 -2.54 -8.41
CA VAL A 69 -4.42 -3.81 -8.90
C VAL A 69 -4.64 -3.76 -10.41
N SER A 70 -5.28 -2.71 -10.93
CA SER A 70 -5.67 -2.64 -12.34
C SER A 70 -4.53 -2.28 -13.29
N SER A 71 -3.59 -1.42 -12.86
CA SER A 71 -2.57 -0.83 -13.75
C SER A 71 -1.20 -1.49 -13.59
N LEU A 72 -0.90 -2.03 -12.41
CA LEU A 72 0.37 -2.70 -12.13
C LEU A 72 0.22 -4.24 -12.09
N GLY A 73 -1.01 -4.76 -12.01
CA GLY A 73 -1.26 -6.20 -12.00
C GLY A 73 -0.94 -6.86 -10.66
N MET A 74 -1.13 -6.13 -9.55
CA MET A 74 -0.92 -6.68 -8.21
C MET A 74 -1.94 -7.79 -7.89
N ASP A 75 -1.43 -9.01 -7.67
CA ASP A 75 -2.21 -10.12 -7.15
C ASP A 75 -2.29 -10.04 -5.62
N MET A 76 -3.44 -9.58 -5.12
CA MET A 76 -3.69 -9.42 -3.69
C MET A 76 -3.67 -10.75 -2.93
N ASP A 77 -4.13 -11.83 -3.53
CA ASP A 77 -4.23 -13.12 -2.85
C ASP A 77 -2.86 -13.77 -2.73
N LYS A 78 -2.04 -13.67 -3.79
CA LYS A 78 -0.63 -14.06 -3.72
C LYS A 78 0.11 -13.23 -2.67
N LEU A 79 -0.10 -11.92 -2.65
CA LEU A 79 0.56 -11.04 -1.67
C LEU A 79 0.24 -11.45 -0.23
N LYS A 80 -1.04 -11.70 0.09
CA LYS A 80 -1.48 -12.17 1.41
C LYS A 80 -0.98 -13.57 1.79
N ARG A 81 -0.78 -14.46 0.81
CA ARG A 81 -0.25 -15.82 1.04
C ARG A 81 1.25 -15.82 1.28
N THR A 82 1.99 -14.91 0.64
CA THR A 82 3.46 -14.88 0.66
C THR A 82 4.04 -13.99 1.76
N HIS A 83 3.19 -13.21 2.44
CA HIS A 83 3.60 -12.25 3.44
C HIS A 83 2.70 -12.31 4.67
N LYS A 84 3.30 -12.08 5.83
CA LYS A 84 2.60 -12.01 7.12
C LYS A 84 2.78 -10.64 7.75
N VAL A 85 1.68 -9.99 8.12
CA VAL A 85 1.72 -8.77 8.93
C VAL A 85 2.08 -9.15 10.36
N LEU A 86 3.18 -8.59 10.87
CA LEU A 86 3.68 -8.83 12.23
C LEU A 86 3.17 -7.76 13.20
N HIS A 87 3.14 -6.51 12.76
CA HIS A 87 2.75 -5.38 13.60
C HIS A 87 2.04 -4.31 12.77
N VAL A 88 1.10 -3.61 13.41
CA VAL A 88 0.37 -2.48 12.83
C VAL A 88 0.37 -1.35 13.86
N GLU A 89 0.94 -0.21 13.45
CA GLU A 89 0.78 1.06 14.14
C GLU A 89 -0.32 1.85 13.42
N THR A 90 -1.46 2.02 14.12
CA THR A 90 -2.60 2.79 13.60
C THR A 90 -2.28 4.27 13.52
N PHE A 91 -3.00 4.99 12.66
CA PHE A 91 -2.79 6.42 12.47
C PHE A 91 -3.09 7.18 13.77
N ASN A 92 -2.10 7.91 14.25
CA ASN A 92 -2.21 8.77 15.43
C ASN A 92 -2.11 10.24 14.98
N SER A 93 -3.05 11.09 15.42
CA SER A 93 -3.11 12.51 15.02
C SER A 93 -1.93 13.36 15.52
N GLU A 94 -1.31 12.98 16.63
CA GLU A 94 -0.09 13.61 17.14
C GLU A 94 1.12 13.18 16.32
N LYS A 95 1.23 11.88 16.01
CA LYS A 95 2.33 11.33 15.22
C LYS A 95 2.18 11.60 13.71
N LYS A 96 0.97 11.92 13.24
CA LYS A 96 0.59 12.17 11.84
C LYS A 96 1.06 11.10 10.85
N GLN A 97 1.12 9.86 11.32
CA GLN A 97 1.59 8.72 10.55
C GLN A 97 1.00 7.41 11.08
N SER A 98 1.12 6.39 10.25
CA SER A 98 0.87 4.99 10.54
C SER A 98 1.97 4.13 9.92
N GLY A 99 2.09 2.89 10.38
CA GLY A 99 3.05 1.96 9.81
C GLY A 99 2.70 0.51 10.03
N ILE A 100 3.32 -0.36 9.23
CA ILE A 100 3.19 -1.80 9.36
C ILE A 100 4.55 -2.48 9.24
N ALA A 101 4.73 -3.56 9.99
CA ALA A 101 5.85 -4.48 9.82
C ALA A 101 5.34 -5.76 9.17
N ILE A 102 6.00 -6.17 8.09
CA ILE A 102 5.62 -7.31 7.27
C ILE A 102 6.81 -8.24 7.14
N ARG A 103 6.57 -9.55 7.26
CA ARG A 103 7.56 -10.57 6.97
C ARG A 103 7.23 -11.27 5.66
N LYS A 104 8.23 -11.45 4.80
CA LYS A 104 8.17 -12.32 3.63
C LYS A 104 8.43 -13.77 4.07
N GLU A 105 7.51 -14.69 3.78
CA GLU A 105 7.56 -16.03 4.36
C GLU A 105 8.71 -16.89 3.79
N ILE A 106 9.15 -16.65 2.54
CA ILE A 106 10.18 -17.49 1.91
C ILE A 106 11.58 -17.32 2.52
N ASN A 107 11.92 -16.13 3.01
CA ASN A 107 13.26 -15.80 3.49
C ASN A 107 13.26 -15.08 4.85
N ASN A 108 12.11 -15.00 5.50
CA ASN A 108 11.89 -14.31 6.77
C ASN A 108 12.31 -12.83 6.79
N LYS A 109 12.53 -12.20 5.63
CA LYS A 109 12.91 -10.79 5.55
C LYS A 109 11.77 -9.92 6.04
N VAL A 110 12.07 -9.00 6.95
CA VAL A 110 11.11 -8.06 7.50
C VAL A 110 11.26 -6.71 6.81
N HIS A 111 10.13 -6.16 6.36
CA HIS A 111 10.04 -4.82 5.79
C HIS A 111 9.07 -3.99 6.61
N MET A 112 9.43 -2.72 6.80
CA MET A 112 8.61 -1.76 7.51
C MET A 112 8.15 -0.68 6.53
N HIS A 113 6.83 -0.48 6.46
CA HIS A 113 6.20 0.50 5.57
C HIS A 113 5.53 1.57 6.42
N TRP A 114 5.72 2.83 6.06
CA TRP A 114 5.12 3.97 6.74
C TRP A 114 4.29 4.81 5.78
N GLU A 115 3.16 5.31 6.27
CA GLU A 115 2.28 6.25 5.58
C GLU A 115 2.05 7.44 6.51
N GLY A 116 2.13 8.67 6.00
CA GLY A 116 1.98 9.85 6.84
C GLY A 116 2.25 11.13 6.07
N ALA A 117 2.24 12.25 6.80
CA ALA A 117 2.61 13.54 6.22
C ALA A 117 4.07 13.55 5.76
N THR A 118 4.34 14.11 4.59
CA THR A 118 5.66 14.05 3.93
C THR A 118 6.77 14.57 4.84
N GLU A 119 6.54 15.69 5.53
CA GLU A 119 7.48 16.29 6.47
C GLU A 119 7.80 15.39 7.68
N ILE A 120 6.88 14.51 8.08
CA ILE A 120 7.09 13.54 9.15
C ILE A 120 7.84 12.32 8.64
N ILE A 121 7.47 11.80 7.47
CA ILE A 121 8.13 10.62 6.90
C ILE A 121 9.58 10.92 6.54
N LEU A 122 9.87 12.09 5.96
CA LEU A 122 11.22 12.47 5.54
C LEU A 122 12.19 12.68 6.71
N THR A 123 11.69 12.97 7.91
CA THR A 123 12.54 13.13 9.10
C THR A 123 12.92 11.80 9.75
N LYS A 124 12.34 10.67 9.31
CA LYS A 124 12.75 9.35 9.78
C LYS A 124 14.11 8.97 9.22
N LYS A 125 15.12 8.94 10.08
CA LYS A 125 16.41 8.32 9.76
C LYS A 125 16.23 6.82 9.58
N GLN A 126 16.84 6.24 8.54
CA GLN A 126 17.02 4.79 8.46
C GLN A 126 17.89 4.38 9.65
N ARG A 127 17.30 3.70 10.65
CA ARG A 127 18.09 3.01 11.67
C ARG A 127 18.66 1.76 11.00
N THR A 128 19.93 1.86 10.59
CA THR A 128 20.78 0.73 10.23
C THR A 128 21.03 -0.16 11.44
#